data_AF-A0A3C2A1S3-F1
#
_entry.id   AF-A0A3C2A1S3-F1
#
_cell.length_a   1.000
_cell.length_b   1.000
_cell.length_c   1.000
_cell.angle_alpha   90.00
_cell.angle_beta   90.00
_cell.angle_gamma   90.00
#
_symmetry.space_group_name_H-M   'P 1'
#
loop_
_entity.id
_entity.type
_entity.pdbx_description
1 polymer ?
#
loop_
_entity_poly.entity_id
_entity_poly.type
_entity_poly.pdbx_seq_one_letter_code
_entity_poly.pdbx_strand_id
1 'polypeptide(L)'
;MDLAADCKRILSQNWREGYTVPSPKLYPFQWNWDSGFIALGYLHYDVERAFQEMESLFQGQWADGFLPHIVFHQAEKYQDGYFPSANYWNSNVSPHAPQLKTTGITQPPIHGYILERLYEVDGPSDRLGRLFDQVLAYHEHLYAARDTAKNGLLAIWHNWESGMDNSPWWDEALRRIP
;
A
#
# COMPACT_ATOMS: atom_id res chain seq x y z
N MET A 1 -19.58 25.83 4.73
CA MET A 1 -18.45 24.89 4.89
C MET A 1 -18.24 24.26 3.53
N ASP A 2 -17.07 24.45 2.93
CA ASP A 2 -16.76 23.86 1.61
C ASP A 2 -16.08 22.52 1.83
N LEU A 3 -16.84 21.44 1.64
CA LEU A 3 -16.37 20.07 1.86
C LEU A 3 -15.13 19.75 1.01
N ALA A 4 -15.06 20.26 -0.23
CA ALA A 4 -13.93 20.01 -1.10
C ALA A 4 -12.66 20.69 -0.58
N ALA A 5 -12.78 21.92 -0.07
CA ALA A 5 -11.68 22.64 0.57
C ALA A 5 -11.18 21.92 1.83
N ASP A 6 -12.09 21.39 2.66
CA ASP A 6 -11.73 20.63 3.86
C ASP A 6 -11.02 19.30 3.52
N CYS A 7 -11.49 18.56 2.52
CA CYS A 7 -10.81 17.35 2.03
C CYS A 7 -9.38 17.64 1.55
N LYS A 8 -9.20 18.69 0.74
CA LYS A 8 -7.87 19.12 0.27
C LYS A 8 -6.95 19.50 1.42
N ARG A 9 -7.49 20.20 2.42
CA ARG A 9 -6.74 20.58 3.62
C ARG A 9 -6.28 19.35 4.41
N ILE A 10 -7.13 18.34 4.59
CA ILE A 10 -6.77 17.09 5.27
C ILE A 10 -5.66 16.36 4.51
N LEU A 11 -5.81 16.17 3.19
CA LEU A 11 -4.77 15.53 2.37
C LEU A 11 -3.45 16.31 2.41
N SER A 12 -3.49 17.64 2.39
CA SER A 12 -2.28 18.46 2.50
C SER A 12 -1.63 18.39 3.87
N GLN A 13 -2.41 18.23 4.95
CA GLN A 13 -1.89 18.08 6.32
C GLN A 13 -1.25 16.70 6.52
N ASN A 14 -1.69 15.70 5.77
CA ASN A 14 -1.20 14.33 5.83
C ASN A 14 -0.08 14.04 4.83
N TRP A 15 0.12 14.89 3.83
CA TRP A 15 1.25 14.83 2.91
C TRP A 15 2.59 14.95 3.64
N ARG A 16 3.56 14.15 3.22
CA ARG A 16 4.95 14.10 3.68
C ARG A 16 5.88 14.27 2.46
N GLU A 17 7.12 13.85 2.58
CA GLU A 17 8.09 13.93 1.49
C GLU A 17 7.80 12.83 0.44
N GLY A 18 6.81 13.05 -0.42
CA GLY A 18 6.49 12.18 -1.57
C GLY A 18 5.41 11.11 -1.32
N TYR A 19 4.83 11.07 -0.12
CA TYR A 19 3.76 10.12 0.25
C TYR A 19 2.80 10.75 1.26
N THR A 20 1.67 10.09 1.51
CA THR A 20 0.65 10.54 2.46
C THR A 20 0.45 9.51 3.56
N VAL A 21 0.28 9.99 4.79
CA VAL A 21 -0.08 9.12 5.92
C VAL A 21 -1.60 9.09 6.10
N PRO A 22 -2.24 7.92 6.36
CA PRO A 22 -3.68 7.87 6.58
C PRO A 22 -4.13 8.71 7.79
N SER A 23 -3.35 8.66 8.87
CA SER A 23 -3.61 9.41 10.10
C SER A 23 -2.29 9.77 10.78
N PRO A 24 -1.92 11.06 10.91
CA PRO A 24 -0.63 11.48 11.44
C PRO A 24 -0.26 10.94 12.83
N LYS A 25 -1.26 10.57 13.64
CA LYS A 25 -1.06 10.05 15.00
C LYS A 25 -1.16 8.53 15.08
N LEU A 26 -2.13 7.94 14.40
CA LEU A 26 -2.43 6.50 14.52
C LEU A 26 -1.71 5.66 13.47
N TYR A 27 -1.52 6.21 12.27
CA TYR A 27 -0.96 5.54 11.11
C TYR A 27 0.12 6.42 10.47
N PRO A 28 1.32 6.53 11.07
CA PRO A 28 2.33 7.55 10.73
C PRO A 28 3.25 7.20 9.54
N PHE A 29 2.85 6.23 8.73
CA PHE A 29 3.56 5.66 7.58
C PHE A 29 2.67 5.61 6.34
N GLN A 30 3.18 5.09 5.22
CA GLN A 30 2.41 4.90 4.00
C GLN A 30 1.80 3.50 3.99
N TRP A 31 0.47 3.41 3.79
CA TRP A 31 -0.26 2.15 3.65
C TRP A 31 -0.65 1.90 2.19
N ASN A 32 -0.59 0.64 1.80
CA ASN A 32 -0.78 0.17 0.43
C ASN A 32 -2.12 0.59 -0.19
N TRP A 33 -3.25 0.05 0.28
CA TRP A 33 -4.53 0.38 -0.33
C TRP A 33 -4.97 1.83 -0.02
N ASP A 34 -4.53 2.41 1.10
CA ASP A 34 -4.79 3.80 1.47
C ASP A 34 -4.17 4.73 0.42
N SER A 35 -2.92 4.50 0.03
CA SER A 35 -2.24 5.27 -1.01
C SER A 35 -2.96 5.22 -2.35
N GLY A 36 -3.55 4.08 -2.71
CA GLY A 36 -4.41 4.00 -3.90
C GLY A 36 -5.63 4.92 -3.81
N PHE A 37 -6.38 4.88 -2.71
CA PHE A 37 -7.52 5.78 -2.51
C PHE A 37 -7.12 7.25 -2.37
N ILE A 38 -5.98 7.54 -1.75
CA ILE A 38 -5.43 8.88 -1.63
C ILE A 38 -5.04 9.43 -3.01
N ALA A 39 -4.44 8.61 -3.87
CA ALA A 39 -4.15 8.98 -5.25
C ALA A 39 -5.43 9.35 -6.03
N LEU A 40 -6.54 8.63 -5.84
CA LEU A 40 -7.84 9.03 -6.41
C LEU A 40 -8.29 10.39 -5.87
N GLY A 41 -8.07 10.66 -4.58
CA GLY A 41 -8.33 11.97 -3.98
C GLY A 41 -7.54 13.09 -4.66
N TYR A 42 -6.25 12.86 -4.91
CA TYR A 42 -5.38 13.80 -5.61
C TYR A 42 -5.75 13.98 -7.08
N LEU A 43 -6.21 12.94 -7.80
CA LEU A 43 -6.63 13.06 -9.20
C LEU A 43 -7.67 14.15 -9.45
N HIS A 44 -8.46 14.52 -8.45
CA HIS A 44 -9.43 15.60 -8.56
C HIS A 44 -8.82 17.01 -8.65
N TYR A 45 -7.55 17.21 -8.28
CA TYR A 45 -6.98 18.56 -8.23
C TYR A 45 -5.45 18.68 -8.35
N ASP A 46 -4.70 17.57 -8.26
CA ASP A 46 -3.23 17.54 -8.27
C ASP A 46 -2.75 16.17 -8.80
N VAL A 47 -2.76 16.01 -10.12
CA VAL A 47 -2.39 14.75 -10.80
C VAL A 47 -0.94 14.36 -10.50
N GLU A 48 -0.05 15.34 -10.35
CA GLU A 48 1.35 15.07 -10.02
C GLU A 48 1.50 14.40 -8.65
N ARG A 49 0.76 14.86 -7.63
CA ARG A 49 0.73 14.18 -6.33
C ARG A 49 0.12 12.78 -6.40
N ALA A 50 -0.90 12.58 -7.23
CA ALA A 50 -1.49 11.25 -7.41
C ALA A 50 -0.44 10.25 -7.92
N PHE A 51 0.39 10.64 -8.89
CA PHE A 51 1.49 9.79 -9.33
C PHE A 51 2.59 9.63 -8.27
N GLN A 52 3.00 10.70 -7.58
CA GLN A 52 4.04 10.60 -6.53
C GLN A 52 3.63 9.64 -5.41
N GLU A 53 2.35 9.65 -5.03
CA GLU A 53 1.78 8.73 -4.04
C GLU A 53 1.93 7.26 -4.49
N MET A 54 1.62 6.97 -5.75
CA MET A 54 1.76 5.62 -6.31
C MET A 54 3.23 5.21 -6.46
N GLU A 55 4.07 6.09 -7.00
CA GLU A 55 5.50 5.80 -7.19
C GLU A 55 6.21 5.56 -5.86
N SER A 56 5.92 6.34 -4.83
CA SER A 56 6.49 6.15 -3.49
C SER A 56 6.06 4.84 -2.85
N LEU A 57 4.80 4.41 -3.03
CA LEU A 57 4.34 3.10 -2.59
C LEU A 57 5.14 1.98 -3.26
N PHE A 58 5.31 2.07 -4.58
CA PHE A 58 6.02 1.05 -5.36
C PHE A 58 7.55 1.04 -5.18
N GLN A 59 8.14 2.04 -4.51
CA GLN A 59 9.51 1.93 -3.99
C GLN A 59 9.64 0.85 -2.90
N GLY A 60 8.53 0.50 -2.24
CA GLY A 60 8.45 -0.60 -1.27
C GLY A 60 8.27 -1.98 -1.91
N GLN A 61 8.14 -2.08 -3.24
CA GLN A 61 7.98 -3.36 -3.92
C GLN A 61 9.24 -4.22 -3.81
N TRP A 62 9.06 -5.50 -3.50
CA TRP A 62 10.13 -6.48 -3.40
C TRP A 62 10.56 -6.96 -4.79
N ALA A 63 11.77 -7.51 -4.88
CA ALA A 63 12.36 -7.97 -6.14
C ALA A 63 11.59 -9.13 -6.82
N ASP A 64 10.72 -9.82 -6.07
CA ASP A 64 9.84 -10.90 -6.56
C ASP A 64 8.41 -10.43 -6.87
N GLY A 65 8.20 -9.11 -6.93
CA GLY A 65 6.91 -8.49 -7.24
C GLY A 65 6.02 -8.25 -6.02
N PHE A 66 6.33 -8.79 -4.84
CA PHE A 66 5.52 -8.60 -3.64
C PHE A 66 5.41 -7.11 -3.27
N LEU A 67 4.19 -6.63 -3.04
CA LEU A 67 3.93 -5.29 -2.55
C LEU A 67 3.45 -5.35 -1.08
N PRO A 68 4.21 -4.80 -0.13
CA PRO A 68 3.87 -4.85 1.30
C PRO A 68 2.68 -3.96 1.62
N HIS A 69 2.01 -4.21 2.75
CA HIS A 69 0.92 -3.36 3.21
C HIS A 69 1.37 -2.03 3.84
N ILE A 70 2.60 -1.95 4.38
CA ILE A 70 3.18 -0.70 4.90
C ILE A 70 4.59 -0.51 4.35
N VAL A 71 4.87 0.74 3.97
CA VAL A 71 6.21 1.24 3.67
C VAL A 71 6.65 2.19 4.79
N PHE A 72 7.70 1.80 5.53
CA PHE A 72 8.17 2.53 6.71
C PHE A 72 9.13 3.66 6.34
N HIS A 73 8.62 4.69 5.66
CA HIS A 73 9.37 5.91 5.38
C HIS A 73 9.82 6.57 6.69
N GLN A 74 11.09 7.01 6.74
CA GLN A 74 11.66 7.64 7.94
C GLN A 74 11.44 6.80 9.22
N ALA A 75 11.57 5.46 9.14
CA ALA A 75 11.23 4.53 10.22
C ALA A 75 11.84 4.92 11.57
N GLU A 76 13.08 5.40 11.56
CA GLU A 76 13.83 5.81 12.75
C GLU A 76 13.14 6.97 13.49
N LYS A 77 12.42 7.84 12.78
CA LYS A 77 11.70 8.98 13.35
C LYS A 77 10.42 8.58 14.08
N TYR A 78 9.76 7.50 13.63
CA TYR A 78 8.44 7.10 14.11
C TYR A 78 8.43 5.72 14.77
N GLN A 79 9.60 5.16 15.09
CA GLN A 79 9.76 3.79 15.60
C GLN A 79 8.95 3.48 16.87
N ASP A 80 8.72 4.50 17.72
CA ASP A 80 7.99 4.37 18.99
C ASP A 80 6.50 4.75 18.86
N GLY A 81 6.08 5.24 17.68
CA GLY A 81 4.74 5.77 17.44
C GLY A 81 3.74 4.79 16.83
N TYR A 82 4.20 3.61 16.39
CA TYR A 82 3.36 2.58 15.78
C TYR A 82 3.94 1.20 16.03
N PHE A 83 3.08 0.25 16.40
CA PHE A 83 3.42 -1.15 16.60
C PHE A 83 2.46 -2.04 15.81
N PRO A 84 2.96 -3.09 15.12
CA PRO A 84 4.35 -3.55 15.08
C PRO A 84 5.30 -2.64 14.27
N SER A 85 6.47 -2.35 14.83
CA SER A 85 7.45 -1.44 14.23
C SER A 85 8.24 -2.08 13.08
N ALA A 86 8.92 -1.28 12.28
CA ALA A 86 9.77 -1.76 11.20
C ALA A 86 10.83 -2.79 11.66
N ASN A 87 11.40 -2.59 12.85
CA ASN A 87 12.37 -3.53 13.44
C ASN A 87 11.70 -4.83 13.93
N TYR A 88 10.43 -4.78 14.35
CA TYR A 88 9.67 -5.98 14.70
C TYR A 88 9.40 -6.82 13.45
N TRP A 89 8.99 -6.19 12.34
CA TRP A 89 8.80 -6.86 11.06
C TRP A 89 10.09 -7.44 10.48
N ASN A 90 11.19 -6.69 10.61
CA ASN A 90 12.52 -7.08 10.15
C ASN A 90 12.52 -7.64 8.71
N SER A 91 11.84 -6.95 7.77
CA SER A 91 11.65 -7.43 6.38
C SER A 91 12.95 -7.85 5.70
N ASN A 92 14.08 -7.25 6.08
CA ASN A 92 15.40 -7.46 5.51
C ASN A 92 15.95 -8.88 5.75
N VAL A 93 15.28 -9.73 6.53
CA VAL A 93 15.57 -11.18 6.55
C VAL A 93 15.23 -11.87 5.23
N SER A 94 14.31 -11.31 4.44
CA SER A 94 14.02 -11.77 3.09
C SER A 94 15.07 -11.23 2.12
N PRO A 95 15.65 -12.07 1.24
CA PRO A 95 16.55 -11.60 0.19
C PRO A 95 15.84 -10.78 -0.90
N HIS A 96 14.50 -10.85 -0.97
CA HIS A 96 13.70 -10.11 -1.94
C HIS A 96 13.29 -8.72 -1.44
N ALA A 97 13.37 -8.47 -0.13
CA ALA A 97 12.96 -7.20 0.44
C ALA A 97 13.86 -6.04 -0.06
N PRO A 98 13.29 -4.87 -0.36
CA PRO A 98 14.07 -3.70 -0.71
C PRO A 98 14.86 -3.21 0.51
N GLN A 99 15.83 -2.30 0.28
CA GLN A 99 16.55 -1.63 1.37
C GLN A 99 15.62 -0.78 2.25
N LEU A 100 14.55 -0.24 1.65
CA LEU A 100 13.49 0.45 2.37
C LEU A 100 12.75 -0.53 3.27
N LYS A 101 12.65 -0.21 4.57
CA LYS A 101 11.98 -1.09 5.53
C LYS A 101 10.50 -1.16 5.21
N THR A 102 9.96 -2.38 5.19
CA THR A 102 8.56 -2.65 4.87
C THR A 102 8.02 -3.72 5.81
N THR A 103 6.74 -4.01 5.69
CA THR A 103 6.13 -5.18 6.34
C THR A 103 6.31 -6.44 5.50
N GLY A 104 6.11 -7.62 6.10
CA GLY A 104 6.17 -8.91 5.39
C GLY A 104 4.84 -9.46 4.91
N ILE A 105 3.74 -8.70 5.00
CA ILE A 105 2.41 -9.09 4.53
C ILE A 105 1.84 -8.05 3.56
N THR A 106 0.86 -8.43 2.75
CA THR A 106 0.31 -7.60 1.67
C THR A 106 -1.07 -7.01 1.98
N GLN A 107 -1.73 -6.38 1.02
CA GLN A 107 -3.07 -5.79 1.13
C GLN A 107 -3.85 -5.90 -0.21
N PRO A 108 -5.18 -5.65 -0.22
CA PRO A 108 -5.99 -5.84 -1.43
C PRO A 108 -5.44 -5.10 -2.66
N PRO A 109 -5.29 -5.77 -3.82
CA PRO A 109 -4.59 -5.22 -4.99
C PRO A 109 -5.46 -4.25 -5.81
N ILE A 110 -5.78 -3.09 -5.25
CA ILE A 110 -6.64 -2.09 -5.94
C ILE A 110 -5.91 -1.31 -7.04
N HIS A 111 -4.59 -1.43 -7.14
CA HIS A 111 -3.73 -0.56 -7.96
C HIS A 111 -4.05 -0.59 -9.45
N GLY A 112 -4.50 -1.72 -10.01
CA GLY A 112 -4.91 -1.78 -11.42
C GLY A 112 -6.05 -0.80 -11.74
N TYR A 113 -7.03 -0.68 -10.83
CA TYR A 113 -8.10 0.31 -10.94
C TYR A 113 -7.56 1.75 -10.82
N ILE A 114 -6.57 1.98 -9.95
CA ILE A 114 -5.94 3.30 -9.80
C ILE A 114 -5.18 3.71 -11.08
N LEU A 115 -4.45 2.78 -11.70
CA LEU A 115 -3.77 3.02 -12.97
C LEU A 115 -4.73 3.35 -14.10
N GLU A 116 -5.89 2.69 -14.15
CA GLU A 116 -6.94 3.02 -15.12
C GLU A 116 -7.43 4.47 -14.94
N ARG A 117 -7.65 4.91 -13.70
CA ARG A 117 -8.07 6.30 -13.42
C ARG A 117 -6.97 7.31 -13.74
N LEU A 118 -5.70 6.98 -13.49
CA LEU A 118 -4.55 7.81 -13.90
C LEU A 118 -4.47 7.92 -15.43
N TYR A 119 -4.62 6.80 -16.13
CA TYR A 119 -4.63 6.74 -17.60
C TYR A 119 -5.73 7.62 -18.21
N GLU A 120 -6.93 7.60 -17.65
CA GLU A 120 -8.04 8.43 -18.15
C GLU A 120 -7.78 9.93 -18.04
N VAL A 121 -6.98 10.36 -17.07
CA VAL A 121 -6.68 11.78 -16.81
C VAL A 121 -5.41 12.25 -17.53
N ASP A 122 -4.34 11.46 -17.50
CA ASP A 122 -3.01 11.83 -18.01
C ASP A 122 -2.71 11.24 -19.41
N GLY A 123 -3.44 10.20 -19.82
CA GLY A 123 -3.15 9.44 -21.03
C GLY A 123 -1.93 8.51 -20.89
N PRO A 124 -1.42 7.98 -22.03
CA PRO A 124 -0.23 7.15 -22.02
C PRO A 124 1.03 7.96 -21.73
N SER A 125 1.83 7.51 -20.76
CA SER A 125 3.13 8.10 -20.43
C SER A 125 4.11 7.02 -19.98
N ASP A 126 5.42 7.28 -20.13
CA ASP A 126 6.47 6.36 -19.66
C ASP A 126 6.36 6.08 -18.16
N ARG A 127 5.87 7.07 -17.40
CA ARG A 127 5.64 6.99 -15.96
C ARG A 127 4.55 5.96 -15.64
N LEU A 128 3.44 6.04 -16.35
CA LEU A 128 2.35 5.08 -16.22
C LEU A 128 2.77 3.68 -16.69
N GLY A 129 3.58 3.59 -17.76
CA GLY A 129 4.15 2.32 -18.22
C GLY A 129 4.98 1.62 -17.16
N ARG A 130 5.86 2.35 -16.46
CA ARG A 130 6.64 1.79 -15.34
C ARG A 130 5.76 1.32 -14.18
N LEU A 131 4.75 2.11 -13.79
CA LEU A 131 3.81 1.71 -12.74
C LEU A 131 2.98 0.49 -13.16
N PHE A 132 2.62 0.39 -14.44
CA PHE A 132 1.93 -0.78 -14.99
C PHE A 132 2.78 -2.05 -14.85
N ASP A 133 4.06 -2.01 -15.22
CA ASP A 133 4.96 -3.15 -15.08
C ASP A 133 5.09 -3.59 -13.61
N GLN A 134 5.14 -2.63 -12.69
CA GLN A 134 5.17 -2.90 -11.25
C GLN A 134 3.86 -3.53 -10.74
N VAL A 135 2.70 -3.02 -11.16
CA VAL A 135 1.38 -3.61 -10.82
C VAL A 135 1.24 -5.01 -11.40
N LEU A 136 1.73 -5.23 -12.62
CA LEU A 136 1.74 -6.55 -13.26
C LEU A 136 2.59 -7.53 -12.45
N ALA A 137 3.82 -7.17 -12.09
CA ALA A 137 4.68 -8.00 -11.26
C ALA A 137 4.03 -8.34 -9.90
N TYR A 138 3.27 -7.41 -9.31
CA TYR A 138 2.53 -7.66 -8.08
C TYR A 138 1.39 -8.67 -8.29
N HIS A 139 0.63 -8.57 -9.39
CA HIS A 139 -0.38 -9.57 -9.72
C HIS A 139 0.23 -10.94 -9.99
N GLU A 140 1.33 -11.02 -10.73
CA GLU A 140 2.07 -12.26 -10.97
C GLU A 140 2.54 -12.90 -9.66
N HIS A 141 3.07 -12.09 -8.74
CA HIS A 141 3.43 -12.55 -7.39
C HIS A 141 2.22 -13.15 -6.66
N LEU A 142 1.07 -12.47 -6.67
CA LEU A 142 -0.14 -12.96 -5.99
C LEU A 142 -0.60 -14.32 -6.54
N TYR A 143 -0.62 -14.51 -7.85
CA TYR A 143 -0.97 -15.82 -8.44
C TYR A 143 0.08 -16.89 -8.18
N ALA A 144 1.37 -16.53 -8.17
CA ALA A 144 2.45 -17.46 -7.89
C ALA A 144 2.43 -17.93 -6.42
N ALA A 145 2.32 -16.99 -5.48
CA ALA A 145 2.50 -17.23 -4.05
C ALA A 145 1.19 -17.48 -3.28
N ARG A 146 0.05 -16.93 -3.73
CA ARG A 146 -1.22 -16.94 -2.98
C ARG A 146 -2.30 -17.82 -3.61
N ASP A 147 -2.30 -18.04 -4.92
CA ASP A 147 -3.18 -19.06 -5.53
C ASP A 147 -2.55 -20.46 -5.40
N THR A 148 -2.61 -21.00 -4.17
CA THR A 148 -2.02 -22.29 -3.82
C THR A 148 -2.80 -23.48 -4.38
N ALA A 149 -4.10 -23.29 -4.66
CA ALA A 149 -4.99 -24.32 -5.18
C ALA A 149 -5.15 -24.27 -6.72
N LYS A 150 -4.57 -23.26 -7.38
CA LYS A 150 -4.68 -23.01 -8.83
C LYS A 150 -6.12 -22.90 -9.29
N ASN A 151 -6.93 -22.18 -8.52
CA ASN A 151 -8.35 -21.96 -8.77
C ASN A 151 -8.73 -20.48 -8.89
N GLY A 152 -7.74 -19.58 -8.94
CA GLY A 152 -7.96 -18.14 -9.05
C GLY A 152 -8.36 -17.46 -7.74
N LEU A 153 -8.37 -18.17 -6.61
CA LEU A 153 -8.59 -17.58 -5.28
C LEU A 153 -7.26 -17.38 -4.57
N LEU A 154 -7.09 -16.19 -3.98
CA LEU A 154 -5.86 -15.84 -3.26
C LEU A 154 -5.98 -16.19 -1.78
N ALA A 155 -5.02 -16.97 -1.26
CA ALA A 155 -4.88 -17.23 0.16
C ALA A 155 -4.33 -16.00 0.91
N ILE A 156 -5.00 -15.68 2.02
CA ILE A 156 -4.56 -14.67 2.98
C ILE A 156 -3.86 -15.39 4.14
N TRP A 157 -2.65 -14.93 4.49
CA TRP A 157 -1.82 -15.54 5.54
C TRP A 157 -1.96 -14.81 6.87
N HIS A 158 -2.40 -13.54 6.84
CA HIS A 158 -2.67 -12.74 8.03
C HIS A 158 -3.96 -11.92 7.80
N ASN A 159 -4.85 -11.85 8.79
CA ASN A 159 -6.14 -11.15 8.69
C ASN A 159 -6.00 -9.68 8.24
N TRP A 160 -4.91 -9.00 8.63
CA TRP A 160 -4.58 -7.64 8.16
C TRP A 160 -4.46 -7.50 6.64
N GLU A 161 -4.13 -8.57 5.91
CA GLU A 161 -4.05 -8.52 4.45
C GLU A 161 -5.41 -8.33 3.78
N SER A 162 -6.50 -8.52 4.51
CA SER A 162 -7.85 -8.22 4.04
C SER A 162 -8.21 -6.74 4.13
N GLY A 163 -7.47 -5.94 4.90
CA GLY A 163 -7.88 -4.59 5.30
C GLY A 163 -9.04 -4.57 6.32
N MET A 164 -9.43 -5.72 6.86
CA MET A 164 -10.56 -5.89 7.79
C MET A 164 -10.13 -6.69 9.02
N ASP A 165 -9.21 -6.10 9.78
CA ASP A 165 -8.45 -6.74 10.86
C ASP A 165 -9.30 -7.55 11.84
N ASN A 166 -10.38 -6.96 12.37
CA ASN A 166 -11.24 -7.58 13.37
C ASN A 166 -12.60 -8.01 12.81
N SER A 167 -12.67 -8.29 11.51
CA SER A 167 -13.88 -8.83 10.89
C SER A 167 -14.23 -10.21 11.49
N PRO A 168 -15.52 -10.51 11.77
CA PRO A 168 -15.96 -11.83 12.24
C PRO A 168 -15.61 -12.98 11.29
N TRP A 169 -15.25 -12.68 10.03
CA TRP A 169 -14.73 -13.69 9.09
C TRP A 169 -13.51 -14.44 9.62
N TRP A 170 -12.73 -13.79 10.48
CA TRP A 170 -11.50 -14.35 11.02
C TRP A 170 -11.70 -15.07 12.36
N ASP A 171 -12.87 -14.98 12.99
CA ASP A 171 -13.11 -15.52 14.34
C ASP A 171 -12.83 -17.03 14.42
N GLU A 172 -13.32 -17.82 13.46
CA GLU A 172 -13.07 -19.27 13.43
C GLU A 172 -11.58 -19.58 13.19
N ALA A 173 -10.97 -18.90 12.22
CA ALA A 173 -9.58 -19.15 11.84
C ALA A 173 -8.59 -18.76 12.95
N LEU A 174 -8.88 -17.66 13.66
CA LEU A 174 -8.04 -17.12 14.72
C LEU A 174 -8.35 -17.70 16.11
N ARG A 175 -9.45 -18.46 16.28
CA ARG A 175 -9.86 -19.03 17.60
C ARG A 175 -8.74 -19.77 18.33
N ARG A 176 -7.82 -20.39 17.59
CA ARG A 176 -6.72 -21.21 18.14
C ARG A 176 -5.42 -20.44 18.38
N ILE A 177 -5.36 -19.17 17.98
CA ILE A 177 -4.22 -18.29 18.20
C ILE A 177 -4.44 -17.61 19.57
N PRO A 178 -3.58 -17.87 20.57
CA PRO A 178 -3.77 -17.41 21.94
C PRO A 178 -3.65 -15.89 22.12
#